data_AF-A0A421BI19-F1
#
_entry.id   AF-A0A421BI19-F1
#
_cell.length_a   1.000
_cell.length_b   1.000
_cell.length_c   1.000
_cell.angle_alpha   90.00
_cell.angle_beta   90.00
_cell.angle_gamma   90.00
#
_symmetry.space_group_name_H-M   'P 1'
#
loop_
_entity.id
_entity.type
_entity.pdbx_description
1 polymer ?
#
loop_
_entity_poly.entity_id
_entity_poly.type
_entity_poly.pdbx_seq_one_letter_code
_entity_poly.pdbx_strand_id
1 'polypeptide(L)'
;MLTVNQIYDIRLMHDMEGKSIRSIARETGFDRATISKYVNQEDFSPDVPIKQKRSRKTDPYRALVKQWLLDDFKAPRKQRHTAQRVYDRLLELHKQGDLVLKASPRTIRSLVAELR
;
A
#
# COMPACT_ATOMS: atom_id res chain seq x y z
N MET A 1 -7.98 -13.38 25.44
CA MET A 1 -8.75 -12.94 24.27
C MET A 1 -10.19 -13.41 24.49
N LEU A 2 -11.17 -12.52 24.41
CA LEU A 2 -12.59 -12.89 24.52
C LEU A 2 -13.06 -13.58 23.24
N THR A 3 -14.04 -14.46 23.36
CA THR A 3 -14.74 -15.00 22.20
C THR A 3 -15.72 -13.97 21.63
N VAL A 4 -16.09 -14.12 20.35
CA VAL A 4 -17.05 -13.22 19.70
C VAL A 4 -18.38 -13.18 20.46
N ASN A 5 -18.83 -14.32 21.00
CA ASN A 5 -20.04 -14.40 21.81
C ASN A 5 -19.93 -13.59 23.10
N GLN A 6 -18.80 -13.66 23.82
CA GLN A 6 -18.59 -12.88 25.03
C GLN A 6 -18.58 -11.36 24.76
N ILE A 7 -18.03 -10.94 23.62
CA ILE A 7 -18.06 -9.54 23.19
C ILE A 7 -19.50 -9.10 22.89
N TYR A 8 -20.28 -9.96 22.24
CA TYR A 8 -21.69 -9.70 21.95
C TYR A 8 -22.52 -9.57 23.24
N ASP A 9 -22.34 -10.48 24.19
CA ASP A 9 -23.06 -10.46 25.47
C ASP A 9 -22.75 -9.18 26.26
N ILE A 10 -21.48 -8.75 26.29
CA ILE A 10 -21.07 -7.49 26.91
C ILE A 10 -21.79 -6.29 26.30
N ARG A 11 -21.90 -6.24 24.97
CA ARG A 11 -22.61 -5.17 24.27
C ARG A 11 -24.10 -5.22 24.50
N LEU A 12 -24.70 -6.41 24.47
CA LEU A 12 -26.11 -6.59 24.76
C LEU A 12 -26.48 -6.05 26.15
N MET A 13 -25.70 -6.41 27.17
CA MET A 13 -25.89 -5.92 28.54
C MET A 13 -25.74 -4.38 28.66
N HIS A 14 -24.84 -3.79 27.88
CA HIS A 14 -24.63 -2.34 27.91
C HIS A 14 -25.73 -1.59 27.15
N ASP A 15 -25.99 -1.98 25.90
CA ASP A 15 -26.81 -1.21 24.96
C ASP A 15 -28.31 -1.50 25.11
N MET A 16 -28.68 -2.76 25.36
CA MET A 16 -30.09 -3.17 25.52
C MET A 16 -30.55 -3.14 26.97
N GLU A 17 -29.73 -3.62 27.90
CA GLU A 17 -30.11 -3.70 29.32
C GLU A 17 -29.71 -2.45 30.12
N GLY A 18 -28.94 -1.53 29.54
CA GLY A 18 -28.52 -0.27 30.18
C GLY A 18 -27.60 -0.48 31.39
N LYS A 19 -26.95 -1.64 31.51
CA LYS A 19 -26.08 -1.95 32.66
C LYS A 19 -24.80 -1.14 32.60
N SER A 20 -24.40 -0.58 33.74
CA SER A 20 -23.10 0.09 33.85
C SER A 20 -21.95 -0.90 33.65
N ILE A 21 -20.81 -0.41 33.15
CA ILE A 21 -19.56 -1.18 33.00
C ILE A 21 -19.17 -1.92 34.31
N ARG A 22 -19.47 -1.32 35.47
CA ARG A 22 -19.21 -1.94 36.79
C ARG A 22 -20.11 -3.15 37.07
N SER A 23 -21.37 -3.11 36.62
CA SER A 23 -22.30 -4.25 36.75
C SER A 23 -21.86 -5.39 35.85
N ILE A 24 -21.55 -5.07 34.59
CA ILE A 24 -21.08 -6.04 33.59
C ILE A 24 -19.80 -6.73 34.09
N ALA A 25 -18.87 -5.99 34.69
CA ALA A 25 -17.65 -6.57 35.27
C ALA A 25 -17.92 -7.55 36.42
N ARG A 26 -18.96 -7.31 37.23
CA ARG A 26 -19.34 -8.24 38.32
C ARG A 26 -20.02 -9.50 37.80
N GLU A 27 -20.84 -9.37 36.75
CA GLU A 27 -21.58 -10.49 36.16
C GLU A 27 -20.69 -11.38 35.29
N THR A 28 -19.83 -10.77 34.47
CA THR A 28 -18.97 -11.49 33.51
C THR A 28 -17.61 -11.88 34.09
N GLY A 29 -17.17 -11.23 35.17
CA GLY A 29 -15.84 -11.40 35.74
C GLY A 29 -14.70 -10.80 34.91
N PHE A 30 -15.00 -10.06 33.83
CA PHE A 30 -13.98 -9.42 33.00
C PHE A 30 -13.54 -8.06 33.55
N ASP A 31 -12.30 -7.69 33.24
CA ASP A 31 -11.77 -6.40 33.63
C ASP A 31 -12.50 -5.25 32.93
N ARG A 32 -12.71 -4.16 33.68
CA ARG A 32 -13.43 -2.97 33.24
C ARG A 32 -12.80 -2.33 32.01
N ALA A 33 -11.46 -2.38 31.90
CA ALA A 33 -10.75 -1.87 30.73
C ALA A 33 -11.09 -2.67 29.47
N THR A 34 -11.23 -3.98 29.60
CA THR A 34 -11.60 -4.88 28.50
C THR A 34 -13.05 -4.63 28.07
N ILE A 35 -13.96 -4.51 29.03
CA ILE A 35 -15.38 -4.18 28.76
C ILE A 35 -15.48 -2.82 28.07
N SER A 36 -14.82 -1.79 28.59
CA SER A 36 -14.84 -0.45 28.00
C SER A 36 -14.28 -0.43 26.58
N LYS A 37 -13.23 -1.22 26.30
CA LYS A 37 -12.69 -1.36 24.94
C LYS A 37 -13.77 -1.86 23.98
N TYR A 38 -14.47 -2.92 24.32
CA TYR A 38 -15.44 -3.57 23.42
C TYR A 38 -16.78 -2.84 23.31
N VAL A 39 -17.20 -2.13 24.37
CA VAL A 39 -18.36 -1.23 24.31
C VAL A 39 -18.09 -0.10 23.31
N ASN A 40 -16.92 0.55 23.42
CA ASN A 40 -16.58 1.71 22.58
C ASN A 40 -16.07 1.35 21.17
N GLN A 41 -15.74 0.09 20.91
CA GLN A 41 -15.22 -0.35 19.62
C GLN A 41 -16.36 -0.48 18.62
N GLU A 42 -16.56 0.47 17.72
CA GLU A 42 -17.66 0.42 16.74
C GLU A 42 -17.43 -0.61 15.62
N ASP A 43 -16.18 -0.77 15.17
CA ASP A 43 -15.83 -1.65 14.06
C ASP A 43 -15.12 -2.94 14.54
N PHE A 44 -15.66 -4.08 14.12
CA PHE A 44 -15.09 -5.43 14.34
C PHE A 44 -14.70 -6.11 13.03
N SER A 45 -14.83 -5.41 11.91
CA SER A 45 -14.37 -5.93 10.63
C SER A 45 -12.86 -6.15 10.69
N PRO A 46 -12.34 -7.27 10.17
CA PRO A 46 -10.90 -7.42 10.01
C PRO A 46 -10.40 -6.31 9.07
N ASP A 47 -9.24 -5.73 9.41
CA ASP A 47 -8.56 -4.78 8.54
C ASP A 47 -8.33 -5.42 7.17
N VAL A 48 -8.58 -4.65 6.10
CA VAL A 48 -8.28 -5.11 4.75
C VAL A 48 -6.78 -5.44 4.67
N PRO A 49 -6.40 -6.65 4.21
CA PRO A 49 -5.00 -7.02 4.14
C PRO A 49 -4.29 -6.05 3.19
N ILE A 50 -3.26 -5.37 3.71
CA ILE A 50 -2.45 -4.45 2.92
C ILE A 50 -1.77 -5.27 1.82
N LYS A 51 -2.19 -5.08 0.57
CA LYS A 51 -1.54 -5.72 -0.58
C LYS A 51 -0.08 -5.27 -0.64
N GLN A 52 0.84 -6.21 -0.45
CA GLN A 52 2.27 -5.94 -0.60
C GLN A 52 2.56 -5.46 -2.03
N LYS A 53 3.15 -4.27 -2.16
CA LYS A 53 3.62 -3.75 -3.46
C LYS A 53 4.82 -4.58 -3.89
N ARG A 54 4.66 -5.40 -4.94
CA ARG A 54 5.76 -6.15 -5.55
C ARG A 54 6.67 -5.19 -6.32
N SER A 55 7.99 -5.29 -6.09
CA SER A 55 8.98 -4.56 -6.86
C SER A 55 8.96 -5.04 -8.32
N ARG A 56 8.83 -4.11 -9.27
CA ARG A 56 8.95 -4.39 -10.70
C ARG A 56 10.42 -4.36 -11.10
N LYS A 57 10.78 -5.11 -12.16
CA LYS A 57 12.12 -5.07 -12.77
C LYS A 57 12.55 -3.67 -13.24
N THR A 58 11.57 -2.78 -13.41
CA THR A 58 11.75 -1.42 -13.90
C THR A 58 11.91 -0.38 -12.78
N ASP A 59 11.69 -0.75 -11.52
CA ASP A 59 11.73 0.18 -10.39
C ASP A 59 13.08 0.89 -10.22
N PRO A 60 14.24 0.21 -10.39
CA PRO A 60 15.54 0.88 -10.31
C PRO A 60 15.71 1.99 -11.35
N TYR A 61 15.07 1.85 -12.51
CA TYR A 61 15.20 2.78 -13.63
C TYR A 61 14.17 3.91 -13.60
N ARG A 62 13.15 3.81 -12.74
CA ARG A 62 12.01 4.73 -12.72
C ARG A 62 12.45 6.17 -12.46
N ALA A 63 13.34 6.39 -11.51
CA ALA A 63 13.83 7.72 -11.16
C ALA A 63 14.62 8.36 -12.32
N LEU A 64 15.52 7.59 -12.93
CA LEU A 64 16.36 8.03 -14.05
C LEU A 64 15.52 8.37 -15.29
N VAL A 65 14.60 7.47 -15.67
CA VAL A 65 13.71 7.70 -16.83
C VAL A 65 12.80 8.90 -16.59
N LYS A 66 12.30 9.07 -15.36
CA LYS A 66 11.49 10.25 -15.00
C LYS A 66 12.25 11.55 -15.21
N GLN A 67 13.53 11.61 -14.84
CA GLN A 67 14.36 12.80 -15.07
C GLN A 67 14.48 13.10 -16.57
N TRP A 68 14.78 12.11 -17.41
CA TRP A 68 14.87 12.32 -18.85
C TRP A 68 13.57 12.81 -19.48
N LEU A 69 12.42 12.25 -19.05
CA LEU A 69 11.12 12.70 -19.52
C LEU A 69 10.78 14.13 -19.04
N LEU A 70 11.20 14.52 -17.85
CA LEU A 70 11.06 15.91 -17.36
C LEU A 70 11.89 16.89 -18.19
N ASP A 71 13.11 16.51 -18.56
CA ASP A 71 13.96 17.33 -19.43
C ASP A 71 13.40 17.41 -20.85
N ASP A 72 12.76 16.36 -21.35
CA ASP A 72 12.07 16.37 -22.64
C ASP A 72 10.94 17.39 -22.72
N PHE A 73 10.27 17.70 -21.62
CA PHE A 73 9.22 18.73 -21.63
C PHE A 73 9.80 20.12 -21.94
N LYS A 74 11.05 20.39 -21.56
CA LYS A 74 11.75 21.64 -21.85
C LYS A 74 12.25 21.70 -23.30
N ALA A 75 12.43 20.54 -23.94
CA ALA A 75 12.90 20.44 -25.31
C ALA A 75 11.77 20.65 -26.34
N PRO A 76 12.10 21.17 -27.54
CA PRO A 76 11.18 21.21 -28.67
C PRO A 76 10.58 19.84 -28.98
N ARG A 77 9.32 19.80 -29.43
CA ARG A 77 8.55 18.55 -29.61
C ARG A 77 9.26 17.48 -30.46
N LYS A 78 10.09 17.89 -31.43
CA LYS A 78 10.87 17.00 -32.31
C LYS A 78 12.10 16.36 -31.64
N GLN A 79 12.58 16.92 -30.53
CA GLN A 79 13.78 16.45 -29.81
C GLN A 79 13.45 15.60 -28.58
N ARG A 80 12.17 15.42 -28.24
CA ARG A 80 11.74 14.61 -27.10
C ARG A 80 12.06 13.13 -27.33
N HIS A 81 12.57 12.45 -26.31
CA HIS A 81 12.89 11.04 -26.41
C HIS A 81 11.62 10.21 -26.65
N THR A 82 11.74 9.23 -27.54
CA THR A 82 10.75 8.15 -27.64
C THR A 82 11.06 7.07 -26.61
N ALA A 83 10.08 6.23 -26.28
CA ALA A 83 10.31 5.10 -25.38
C ALA A 83 11.42 4.15 -25.87
N GLN A 84 11.61 4.06 -27.20
CA GLN A 84 12.72 3.31 -27.79
C GLN A 84 14.06 4.00 -27.54
N ARG A 85 14.14 5.33 -27.71
CA ARG A 85 15.37 6.07 -27.39
C ARG A 85 15.75 5.98 -25.91
N VAL A 86 14.76 5.98 -25.02
CA VAL A 86 14.97 5.74 -23.58
C VAL A 86 15.55 4.34 -23.33
N TYR A 87 15.03 3.31 -24.01
CA TYR A 87 15.57 1.95 -23.91
C TYR A 87 17.03 1.88 -24.39
N ASP A 88 17.33 2.45 -25.56
CA ASP A 88 18.68 2.44 -26.13
C ASP A 88 19.68 3.14 -25.21
N ARG A 89 19.28 4.28 -24.61
CA ARG A 89 20.11 5.03 -23.66
C ARG A 89 20.34 4.26 -22.36
N LEU A 90 19.33 3.56 -21.84
CA LEU A 90 19.53 2.66 -20.70
C LEU A 90 20.49 1.52 -21.05
N LEU A 91 20.37 0.96 -22.25
CA LEU A 91 21.25 -0.11 -22.73
C LEU A 91 22.70 0.37 -22.89
N GLU A 92 22.93 1.59 -23.37
CA GLU A 92 24.25 2.21 -23.44
C GLU A 92 24.87 2.41 -22.04
N LEU A 93 24.11 2.96 -21.09
CA LEU A 93 24.58 3.13 -19.71
C LEU A 93 24.93 1.80 -19.03
N HIS A 94 24.16 0.75 -19.31
CA HIS A 94 24.38 -0.58 -18.74
C HIS A 94 25.55 -1.32 -19.38
N LYS A 95 25.80 -1.13 -20.68
CA LYS A 95 26.98 -1.65 -21.36
C LYS A 95 28.29 -1.07 -20.80
N GLN A 96 28.27 0.18 -20.34
CA GLN A 96 29.43 0.81 -19.71
C GLN A 96 29.73 0.28 -18.30
N GLY A 97 28.74 -0.32 -17.64
CA GLY A 97 28.85 -0.79 -16.25
C GLY A 97 28.88 -2.32 -16.07
N ASP A 98 29.17 -3.09 -17.13
CA ASP A 98 29.24 -4.56 -17.12
C ASP A 98 27.98 -5.31 -16.63
N LEU A 99 26.83 -4.63 -16.54
CA LEU A 99 25.60 -5.21 -15.98
C LEU A 99 24.52 -5.37 -17.03
N VAL A 100 24.02 -6.60 -17.21
CA VAL A 100 22.91 -6.90 -18.13
C VAL A 100 21.63 -6.18 -17.67
N LEU A 101 21.05 -5.39 -18.57
CA LEU A 101 19.78 -4.71 -18.34
C LEU A 101 18.65 -5.75 -18.21
N LYS A 102 18.02 -5.82 -17.04
CA LYS A 102 17.00 -6.85 -16.71
C LYS A 102 15.61 -6.57 -17.29
N ALA A 103 15.42 -5.44 -17.98
CA ALA A 103 14.13 -4.98 -18.50
C ALA A 103 14.00 -5.20 -20.02
N SER A 104 12.83 -5.64 -20.49
CA SER A 104 12.56 -5.72 -21.93
C SER A 104 12.21 -4.34 -22.52
N PRO A 105 12.44 -4.10 -23.83
CA PRO A 105 11.92 -2.91 -24.52
C PRO A 105 10.43 -2.68 -24.26
N ARG A 106 9.63 -3.75 -24.18
CA ARG A 106 8.19 -3.67 -23.91
C ARG A 106 7.88 -3.14 -22.51
N THR A 107 8.66 -3.56 -21.51
CA THR A 107 8.51 -3.08 -20.13
C THR A 107 8.95 -1.63 -19.96
N ILE A 108 9.94 -1.18 -20.73
CA ILE A 108 10.35 0.23 -20.73
C ILE A 108 9.30 1.09 -21.44
N ARG A 109 8.67 0.61 -22.52
CA ARG A 109 7.50 1.29 -23.12
C ARG A 109 6.36 1.45 -22.13
N SER A 110 6.01 0.40 -21.37
CA SER A 110 4.96 0.52 -20.35
C SER A 110 5.35 1.49 -19.23
N LEU A 111 6.62 1.51 -18.82
CA LEU A 111 7.09 2.46 -17.81
C LEU A 111 7.04 3.91 -18.33
N VAL A 112 7.44 4.15 -19.56
CA VAL A 112 7.36 5.49 -20.17
C VAL A 112 5.90 5.93 -20.33
N ALA A 113 4.99 5.02 -20.70
CA ALA A 113 3.56 5.31 -20.76
C ALA A 113 2.95 5.61 -19.38
N GLU A 114 3.47 5.01 -18.30
CA GLU A 114 3.04 5.30 -16.93
C GLU A 114 3.58 6.64 -16.40
N LEU A 115 4.75 7.08 -16.86
CA LEU A 115 5.44 8.29 -16.36
C LEU A 115 5.16 9.56 -17.16
N ARG A 116 4.62 9.43 -18.37
CA ARG A 116 4.32 10.53 -19.28
C ARG A 116 2.92 11.07 -19.06
#